data_AF-A0A2P9AGU2-F1
#
_entry.id   AF-A0A2P9AGU2-F1
#
_cell.length_a   1.000
_cell.length_b   1.000
_cell.length_c   1.000
_cell.angle_alpha   90.00
_cell.angle_beta   90.00
_cell.angle_gamma   90.00
#
_symmetry.space_group_name_H-M   'P 1'
#
loop_
_entity.id
_entity.type
_entity.pdbx_description
1 polymer ?
#
loop_
_entity_poly.entity_id
_entity_poly.type
_entity_poly.pdbx_seq_one_letter_code
_entity_poly.pdbx_strand_id
1 'polypeptide(L)'
;MKFLLATAAAGLMALSIGSAFSADLAPLNSDTEKDRIDWSQLEAKFGAFPKLPDGTKAGAVSKTLTNEYWRSLGEGYKSFGDRVAVPVVYQAAQSEGDQLGQLTIAEGLVTQGYNVLLVSPQTDSNLQPIMEQAKAANVPVVNVNDAVIPQAEHYVGNVQRDNGVRVAKWFIENRPDGGKVAIVEGQAGVYAAVQRTDGFKTTITEAGKFEVVASVPGNWDRQTSYDAATNILQQHPDLIGFYANNDGMALGIVEAVKAAGLQDKVAVFGTDGISDAYASIRAGELTGTVDSFPVLTGEVALESALRLVAGQKLPRVVATPQALITKDNADRYSGAGDAVRKALLEDAAAGN
;
A
#
# COMPACT_ATOMS: atom_id res chain seq x y z
N MET A 1 62.81 16.30 54.01
CA MET A 1 61.62 15.65 54.60
C MET A 1 60.49 15.76 53.58
N LYS A 2 60.10 14.62 52.99
CA LYS A 2 58.79 14.28 52.42
C LYS A 2 58.01 15.30 51.55
N PHE A 3 57.86 14.93 50.27
CA PHE A 3 56.63 14.91 49.43
C PHE A 3 55.87 16.24 49.19
N LEU A 4 55.19 16.56 48.08
CA LEU A 4 54.59 15.79 46.98
C LEU A 4 54.24 16.76 45.81
N LEU A 5 54.01 16.20 44.63
CA LEU A 5 53.66 16.84 43.35
C LEU A 5 52.37 17.68 43.34
N ALA A 6 52.30 18.66 42.43
CA ALA A 6 51.10 18.94 41.63
C ALA A 6 51.46 19.68 40.32
N THR A 7 51.48 18.94 39.21
CA THR A 7 51.47 19.45 37.83
C THR A 7 50.05 19.89 37.46
N ALA A 8 49.87 21.17 37.10
CA ALA A 8 48.62 21.69 36.54
C ALA A 8 48.57 21.43 35.04
N ALA A 9 47.72 20.50 34.61
CA ALA A 9 47.33 20.34 33.20
C ALA A 9 46.00 21.07 32.98
N ALA A 10 46.05 22.20 32.28
CA ALA A 10 44.85 22.89 31.81
C ALA A 10 44.38 22.21 30.51
N GLY A 11 43.36 21.37 30.61
CA GLY A 11 42.64 20.85 29.44
C GLY A 11 41.62 21.87 28.96
N LEU A 12 41.84 22.45 27.77
CA LEU A 12 40.75 23.08 27.04
C LEU A 12 39.86 21.96 26.47
N MET A 13 38.66 21.81 27.02
CA MET A 13 37.58 21.08 26.36
C MET A 13 37.18 21.84 25.10
N ALA A 14 37.47 21.26 23.93
CA ALA A 14 36.77 21.61 22.70
C ALA A 14 35.33 21.09 22.82
N LEU A 15 34.38 21.99 23.07
CA LEU A 15 32.97 21.73 22.84
C LEU A 15 32.76 21.56 21.33
N SER A 16 32.76 20.32 20.85
CA SER A 16 32.22 20.00 19.53
C SER A 16 30.69 20.11 19.61
N ILE A 17 30.17 21.28 19.26
CA ILE A 17 28.75 21.46 18.93
C ILE A 17 28.53 20.65 17.65
N GLY A 18 28.06 19.41 17.80
CA GLY A 18 27.59 18.61 16.70
C GLY A 18 26.29 19.23 16.18
N SER A 19 26.40 20.14 15.22
CA SER A 19 25.34 20.41 14.27
C SER A 19 25.11 19.11 13.50
N ALA A 20 24.18 18.29 13.98
CA ALA A 20 23.64 17.19 13.20
C ALA A 20 23.01 17.84 11.96
N PHE A 21 23.70 17.73 10.83
CA PHE A 21 23.12 17.99 9.54
C PHE A 21 21.83 17.17 9.48
N SER A 22 20.69 17.85 9.39
CA SER A 22 19.47 17.25 8.86
C SER A 22 19.85 16.76 7.47
N ALA A 23 20.16 15.48 7.33
CA ALA A 23 20.32 14.90 6.01
C ALA A 23 18.95 15.01 5.36
N ASP A 24 18.82 15.88 4.35
CA ASP A 24 17.62 15.94 3.54
C ASP A 24 17.41 14.53 2.95
N LEU A 25 16.38 13.85 3.42
CA LEU A 25 16.03 12.52 2.95
C LEU A 25 15.77 12.60 1.45
N ALA A 26 16.27 11.63 0.68
CA ALA A 26 15.89 11.50 -0.71
C ALA A 26 14.37 11.32 -0.82
N PRO A 27 13.73 11.79 -1.92
CA PRO A 27 12.34 11.51 -2.20
C PRO A 27 12.01 10.04 -1.97
N LEU A 28 10.99 9.78 -1.15
CA LEU A 28 10.62 8.42 -0.77
C LEU A 28 10.22 7.61 -2.01
N ASN A 29 10.77 6.41 -2.13
CA ASN A 29 10.32 5.42 -3.11
C ASN A 29 10.05 4.10 -2.39
N SER A 30 8.78 3.84 -2.03
CA SER A 30 8.39 2.73 -1.16
C SER A 30 8.87 1.36 -1.65
N ASP A 31 8.89 1.14 -2.96
CA ASP A 31 9.26 -0.15 -3.55
C ASP A 31 10.78 -0.38 -3.59
N THR A 32 11.61 0.64 -3.35
CA THR A 32 13.08 0.54 -3.48
C THR A 32 13.90 1.07 -2.30
N GLU A 33 13.26 1.57 -1.23
CA GLU A 33 13.97 1.95 -0.01
C GLU A 33 14.82 0.79 0.54
N LYS A 34 16.09 1.08 0.83
CA LYS A 34 17.09 0.07 1.22
C LYS A 34 16.95 -0.43 2.64
N ASP A 35 16.38 0.40 3.53
CA ASP A 35 16.16 0.08 4.94
C ASP A 35 14.80 -0.58 5.19
N ARG A 36 14.02 -0.83 4.13
CA ARG A 36 12.72 -1.50 4.19
C ARG A 36 12.79 -2.80 4.99
N ILE A 37 11.79 -3.01 5.84
CA ILE A 37 11.57 -4.28 6.53
C ILE A 37 10.20 -4.85 6.16
N ASP A 38 10.03 -6.15 6.36
CA ASP A 38 8.71 -6.78 6.30
C ASP A 38 7.96 -6.59 7.62
N TRP A 39 6.63 -6.43 7.56
CA TRP A 39 5.74 -6.29 8.70
C TRP A 39 5.94 -7.37 9.77
N SER A 40 6.21 -8.62 9.36
CA SER A 40 6.44 -9.76 10.27
C SER A 40 7.70 -9.59 11.13
N GLN A 41 8.59 -8.68 10.76
CA GLN A 41 9.84 -8.42 11.46
C GLN A 41 9.71 -7.34 12.55
N LEU A 42 8.57 -6.65 12.67
CA LEU A 42 8.39 -5.55 13.60
C LEU A 42 8.68 -5.97 15.05
N GLU A 43 8.03 -7.01 15.54
CA GLU A 43 8.21 -7.48 16.91
C GLU A 43 9.63 -8.04 17.14
N ALA A 44 10.16 -8.80 16.19
CA ALA A 44 11.51 -9.36 16.30
C ALA A 44 12.60 -8.28 16.34
N LYS A 45 12.43 -7.17 15.60
CA LYS A 45 13.42 -6.07 15.54
C LYS A 45 13.25 -5.03 16.65
N PHE A 46 12.01 -4.76 17.07
CA PHE A 46 11.70 -3.65 18.00
C PHE A 46 11.11 -4.10 19.33
N GLY A 47 11.05 -5.41 19.56
CA GLY A 47 10.45 -6.02 20.74
C GLY A 47 8.92 -5.94 20.77
N ALA A 48 8.37 -6.40 21.88
CA ALA A 48 6.95 -6.31 22.19
C ALA A 48 6.43 -4.87 22.04
N PHE A 49 5.13 -4.73 21.75
CA PHE A 49 4.50 -3.44 21.57
C PHE A 49 4.73 -2.53 22.80
N PRO A 50 5.25 -1.30 22.60
CA PRO A 50 5.68 -0.46 23.71
C PRO A 50 4.51 0.17 24.47
N LYS A 51 4.76 0.58 25.72
CA LYS A 51 3.83 1.44 26.45
C LYS A 51 3.77 2.81 25.77
N LEU A 52 2.56 3.32 25.56
CA LEU A 52 2.32 4.61 24.94
C LEU A 52 2.25 5.75 25.98
N PRO A 53 2.56 7.00 25.58
CA PRO A 53 2.25 8.18 26.38
C PRO A 53 0.76 8.30 26.72
N ASP A 54 0.45 8.88 27.88
CA ASP A 54 -0.94 9.11 28.27
C ASP A 54 -1.61 10.10 27.31
N GLY A 55 -2.84 9.78 26.90
CA GLY A 55 -3.62 10.62 25.97
C GLY A 55 -3.26 10.45 24.48
N THR A 56 -2.49 9.42 24.11
CA THR A 56 -2.30 9.06 22.70
C THR A 56 -3.65 8.81 21.99
N LYS A 57 -3.84 9.46 20.83
CA LYS A 57 -5.01 9.28 19.95
C LYS A 57 -4.60 9.48 18.49
N ALA A 58 -5.08 8.62 17.61
CA ALA A 58 -4.70 8.59 16.20
C ALA A 58 -5.78 9.19 15.29
N GLY A 59 -5.36 9.99 14.32
CA GLY A 59 -6.20 10.48 13.24
C GLY A 59 -5.78 9.83 11.92
N ALA A 60 -6.74 9.37 11.14
CA ALA A 60 -6.49 8.75 9.86
C ALA A 60 -7.40 9.34 8.76
N VAL A 61 -6.85 9.53 7.56
CA VAL A 61 -7.59 10.03 6.40
C VAL A 61 -7.23 9.25 5.13
N SER A 62 -8.24 8.81 4.37
CA SER A 62 -8.06 8.12 3.10
C SER A 62 -8.74 8.81 1.92
N LYS A 63 -8.60 8.21 0.74
CA LYS A 63 -9.05 8.79 -0.54
C LYS A 63 -10.58 8.85 -0.65
N THR A 64 -11.28 7.80 -0.22
CA THR A 64 -12.75 7.70 -0.27
C THR A 64 -13.23 6.47 0.51
N LEU A 65 -14.50 6.40 0.90
CA LEU A 65 -15.13 5.17 1.42
C LEU A 65 -15.99 4.43 0.39
N THR A 66 -16.07 4.93 -0.85
CA THR A 66 -16.81 4.27 -1.94
C THR A 66 -16.14 2.98 -2.39
N ASN A 67 -14.80 2.89 -2.31
CA ASN A 67 -14.04 1.66 -2.51
C ASN A 67 -13.93 0.88 -1.18
N GLU A 68 -14.25 -0.42 -1.22
CA GLU A 68 -14.13 -1.33 -0.07
C GLU A 68 -12.73 -1.44 0.51
N TYR A 69 -11.68 -1.33 -0.33
CA TYR A 69 -10.29 -1.37 0.13
C TYR A 69 -10.05 -0.37 1.26
N TRP A 70 -10.49 0.89 1.08
CA TRP A 70 -10.30 1.95 2.07
C TRP A 70 -11.14 1.70 3.32
N ARG A 71 -12.38 1.19 3.18
CA ARG A 71 -13.20 0.80 4.34
C ARG A 71 -12.47 -0.25 5.19
N SER A 72 -11.95 -1.29 4.54
CA SER A 72 -11.20 -2.38 5.19
C SER A 72 -9.90 -1.90 5.83
N LEU A 73 -9.20 -0.94 5.22
CA LEU A 73 -8.04 -0.29 5.82
C LEU A 73 -8.41 0.42 7.14
N GLY A 74 -9.54 1.14 7.14
CA GLY A 74 -10.11 1.77 8.32
C GLY A 74 -10.49 0.80 9.44
N GLU A 75 -11.05 -0.37 9.08
CA GLU A 75 -11.32 -1.46 10.01
C GLU A 75 -10.03 -1.98 10.66
N GLY A 76 -8.94 -2.07 9.90
CA GLY A 76 -7.61 -2.41 10.41
C GLY A 76 -7.09 -1.43 11.46
N TYR A 77 -7.18 -0.12 11.17
CA TYR A 77 -6.85 0.91 12.16
C TYR A 77 -7.69 0.76 13.43
N LYS A 78 -9.00 0.58 13.29
CA LYS A 78 -9.90 0.43 14.43
C LYS A 78 -9.61 -0.84 15.24
N SER A 79 -9.42 -1.98 14.59
CA SER A 79 -9.10 -3.27 15.21
C SER A 79 -7.85 -3.18 16.09
N PHE A 80 -6.76 -2.63 15.53
CA PHE A 80 -5.52 -2.49 16.31
C PHE A 80 -5.66 -1.45 17.41
N GLY A 81 -6.31 -0.31 17.16
CA GLY A 81 -6.55 0.73 18.15
C GLY A 81 -7.34 0.24 19.35
N ASP A 82 -8.43 -0.50 19.12
CA ASP A 82 -9.24 -1.12 20.17
C ASP A 82 -8.41 -2.14 20.98
N ARG A 83 -7.51 -2.91 20.33
CA ARG A 83 -6.63 -3.88 20.98
C ARG A 83 -5.62 -3.25 21.93
N VAL A 84 -5.12 -2.05 21.62
CA VAL A 84 -4.14 -1.32 22.43
C VAL A 84 -4.75 -0.15 23.21
N ALA A 85 -6.08 -0.06 23.25
CA ALA A 85 -6.85 0.99 23.92
C ALA A 85 -6.49 2.43 23.49
N VAL A 86 -6.21 2.63 22.19
CA VAL A 86 -5.96 3.94 21.58
C VAL A 86 -7.18 4.37 20.77
N PRO A 87 -7.78 5.54 21.06
CA PRO A 87 -8.83 6.10 20.22
C PRO A 87 -8.33 6.41 18.81
N VAL A 88 -9.07 5.94 17.81
CA VAL A 88 -8.79 6.19 16.39
C VAL A 88 -9.99 6.88 15.76
N VAL A 89 -9.76 7.98 15.06
CA VAL A 89 -10.74 8.55 14.14
C VAL A 89 -10.26 8.36 12.72
N TYR A 90 -11.15 7.79 11.90
CA TYR A 90 -10.91 7.55 10.49
C TYR A 90 -11.94 8.31 9.65
N GLN A 91 -11.46 9.12 8.72
CA GLN A 91 -12.27 9.90 7.79
C GLN A 91 -11.78 9.66 6.35
N ALA A 92 -12.55 10.09 5.36
CA ALA A 92 -12.12 10.03 3.97
C ALA A 92 -12.71 11.20 3.20
N ALA A 93 -12.08 11.54 2.08
CA ALA A 93 -12.66 12.48 1.13
C ALA A 93 -13.92 11.89 0.46
N GLN A 94 -14.68 12.72 -0.25
CA GLN A 94 -15.95 12.27 -0.85
C GLN A 94 -15.76 11.36 -2.07
N SER A 95 -14.64 11.49 -2.78
CA SER A 95 -14.32 10.70 -3.96
C SER A 95 -12.80 10.66 -4.20
N GLU A 96 -12.35 9.76 -5.07
CA GLU A 96 -10.93 9.64 -5.50
C GLU A 96 -10.34 10.94 -6.12
N GLY A 97 -11.17 11.92 -6.47
CA GLY A 97 -10.75 13.23 -6.98
C GLY A 97 -10.88 14.40 -6.01
N ASP A 98 -11.42 14.17 -4.80
CA ASP A 98 -11.65 15.22 -3.80
C ASP A 98 -10.38 15.56 -2.98
N GLN A 99 -9.35 16.06 -3.67
CA GLN A 99 -8.03 16.34 -3.07
C GLN A 99 -8.10 17.42 -1.99
N LEU A 100 -8.90 18.47 -2.23
CA LEU A 100 -9.05 19.59 -1.29
C LEU A 100 -9.88 19.19 -0.07
N GLY A 101 -10.94 18.40 -0.25
CA GLY A 101 -11.68 17.83 0.87
C GLY A 101 -10.80 16.92 1.72
N GLN A 102 -9.94 16.10 1.09
CA GLN A 102 -8.98 15.27 1.81
C GLN A 102 -8.00 16.11 2.65
N LEU A 103 -7.45 17.18 2.07
CA LEU A 103 -6.53 18.08 2.77
C LEU A 103 -7.24 18.74 3.97
N THR A 104 -8.45 19.26 3.76
CA THR A 104 -9.25 19.90 4.83
C THR A 104 -9.50 18.96 6.01
N ILE A 105 -9.80 17.69 5.73
CA ILE A 105 -9.96 16.66 6.77
C ILE A 105 -8.65 16.48 7.55
N ALA A 106 -7.53 16.35 6.84
CA ALA A 106 -6.22 16.13 7.45
C ALA A 106 -5.79 17.32 8.35
N GLU A 107 -5.99 18.55 7.89
CA GLU A 107 -5.74 19.78 8.69
C GLU A 107 -6.62 19.81 9.95
N GLY A 108 -7.88 19.37 9.81
CA GLY A 108 -8.81 19.22 10.92
C GLY A 108 -8.33 18.23 11.96
N LEU A 109 -7.73 17.10 11.56
CA LEU A 109 -7.15 16.12 12.48
C LEU A 109 -5.97 16.71 13.27
N VAL A 110 -5.07 17.45 12.61
CA VAL A 110 -3.99 18.15 13.33
C VAL A 110 -4.57 19.15 14.34
N THR A 111 -5.53 19.97 13.92
CA THR A 111 -6.14 21.03 14.74
C THR A 111 -6.91 20.48 15.95
N GLN A 112 -7.53 19.31 15.80
CA GLN A 112 -8.22 18.59 16.89
C GLN A 112 -7.24 17.89 17.87
N GLY A 113 -5.94 18.01 17.63
CA GLY A 113 -4.88 17.53 18.52
C GLY A 113 -4.67 16.02 18.47
N TYR A 114 -4.98 15.35 17.35
CA TYR A 114 -4.53 13.97 17.14
C TYR A 114 -3.00 13.96 17.06
N ASN A 115 -2.37 13.12 17.89
CA ASN A 115 -0.92 13.16 18.11
C ASN A 115 -0.15 12.10 17.31
N VAL A 116 -0.83 11.43 16.38
CA VAL A 116 -0.26 10.66 15.28
C VAL A 116 -1.24 10.66 14.11
N LEU A 117 -0.70 10.78 12.90
CA LEU A 117 -1.49 10.79 11.67
C LEU A 117 -1.14 9.63 10.74
N LEU A 118 -2.18 9.04 10.16
CA LEU A 118 -2.07 8.09 9.07
C LEU A 118 -2.76 8.68 7.84
N VAL A 119 -2.05 8.82 6.73
CA VAL A 119 -2.56 9.49 5.53
C VAL A 119 -2.43 8.59 4.32
N SER A 120 -3.52 8.37 3.59
CA SER A 120 -3.52 7.70 2.29
C SER A 120 -3.80 8.74 1.20
N PRO A 121 -2.77 9.45 0.71
CA PRO A 121 -2.95 10.60 -0.18
C PRO A 121 -3.51 10.19 -1.55
N GLN A 122 -4.22 11.10 -2.21
CA GLN A 122 -4.70 10.89 -3.58
C GLN A 122 -3.60 11.06 -4.63
N THR A 123 -2.64 11.94 -4.38
CA THR A 123 -1.49 12.20 -5.24
C THR A 123 -0.20 12.28 -4.43
N ASP A 124 0.94 12.45 -5.10
CA ASP A 124 2.23 12.72 -4.47
C ASP A 124 2.31 14.10 -3.77
N SER A 125 1.33 14.97 -3.99
CA SER A 125 1.40 16.40 -3.69
C SER A 125 0.26 16.90 -2.81
N ASN A 126 -0.92 16.31 -2.87
CA ASN A 126 -2.11 16.92 -2.27
C ASN A 126 -2.08 17.01 -0.73
N LEU A 127 -1.32 16.13 -0.06
CA LEU A 127 -1.13 16.16 1.40
C LEU A 127 0.27 16.62 1.84
N GLN A 128 1.07 17.19 0.93
CA GLN A 128 2.37 17.77 1.30
C GLN A 128 2.29 18.83 2.42
N PRO A 129 1.29 19.75 2.43
CA PRO A 129 1.15 20.72 3.52
C PRO A 129 0.98 20.07 4.90
N ILE A 130 0.37 18.88 4.96
CA ILE A 130 0.19 18.13 6.22
C ILE A 130 1.52 17.64 6.77
N MET A 131 2.45 17.24 5.90
CA MET A 131 3.79 16.82 6.33
C MET A 131 4.51 17.97 7.05
N GLU A 132 4.38 19.19 6.54
CA GLU A 132 4.99 20.39 7.14
C GLU A 132 4.31 20.78 8.46
N GLN A 133 2.97 20.82 8.46
CA GLN A 133 2.19 21.19 9.63
C GLN A 133 2.38 20.20 10.79
N ALA A 134 2.34 18.90 10.51
CA ALA A 134 2.53 17.86 11.52
C ALA A 134 3.96 17.86 12.07
N LYS A 135 4.97 18.08 11.22
CA LYS A 135 6.36 18.25 11.64
C LYS A 135 6.53 19.44 12.60
N ALA A 136 5.91 20.59 12.30
CA ALA A 136 5.93 21.75 13.18
C ALA A 136 5.24 21.50 14.53
N ALA A 137 4.23 20.61 14.55
CA ALA A 137 3.51 20.19 15.75
C ALA A 137 4.15 18.98 16.47
N ASN A 138 5.28 18.46 15.96
CA ASN A 138 5.92 17.22 16.45
C ASN A 138 4.97 16.01 16.48
N VAL A 139 4.10 15.91 15.46
CA VAL A 139 3.15 14.82 15.25
C VAL A 139 3.71 13.89 14.16
N PRO A 140 3.97 12.61 14.45
CA PRO A 140 4.40 11.67 13.42
C PRO A 140 3.32 11.48 12.36
N VAL A 141 3.73 11.46 11.09
CA VAL A 141 2.87 11.14 9.94
C VAL A 141 3.39 9.88 9.28
N VAL A 142 2.50 8.92 9.07
CA VAL A 142 2.77 7.72 8.28
C VAL A 142 1.97 7.81 6.99
N ASN A 143 2.64 7.77 5.84
CA ASN A 143 1.99 7.63 4.54
C ASN A 143 1.56 6.16 4.39
N VAL A 144 0.29 5.88 4.19
CA VAL A 144 -0.25 4.51 4.15
C VAL A 144 -0.97 4.24 2.85
N ASN A 145 -0.29 3.69 1.85
CA ASN A 145 -0.88 3.41 0.52
C ASN A 145 -1.55 4.65 -0.13
N ASP A 146 -1.97 4.67 -1.38
CA ASP A 146 -1.34 4.04 -2.53
C ASP A 146 -0.39 5.01 -3.26
N ALA A 147 -0.63 6.32 -3.14
CA ALA A 147 0.31 7.37 -3.54
C ALA A 147 1.40 7.58 -2.47
N VAL A 148 2.57 8.03 -2.93
CA VAL A 148 3.75 8.26 -2.10
C VAL A 148 4.09 9.74 -2.11
N ILE A 149 4.02 10.37 -0.94
CA ILE A 149 4.46 11.75 -0.76
C ILE A 149 5.99 11.76 -0.72
N PRO A 150 6.68 12.51 -1.59
CA PRO A 150 8.15 12.52 -1.67
C PRO A 150 8.84 12.81 -0.34
N GLN A 151 8.33 13.73 0.48
CA GLN A 151 8.91 14.07 1.78
C GLN A 151 8.46 13.18 2.95
N ALA A 152 7.70 12.10 2.72
CA ALA A 152 7.30 11.21 3.81
C ALA A 152 8.53 10.55 4.46
N GLU A 153 8.62 10.66 5.78
CA GLU A 153 9.68 10.02 6.57
C GLU A 153 9.40 8.52 6.73
N HIS A 154 8.12 8.14 6.83
CA HIS A 154 7.67 6.76 6.99
C HIS A 154 6.51 6.43 6.05
N TYR A 155 6.55 5.21 5.49
CA TYR A 155 5.50 4.62 4.69
C TYR A 155 5.19 3.19 5.12
N VAL A 156 3.92 2.84 5.08
CA VAL A 156 3.43 1.48 5.31
C VAL A 156 2.52 1.07 4.16
N GLY A 157 2.81 -0.07 3.56
CA GLY A 157 2.04 -0.60 2.43
C GLY A 157 2.81 -1.69 1.73
N ASN A 158 2.18 -2.34 0.77
CA ASN A 158 2.76 -3.44 0.04
C ASN A 158 3.68 -2.92 -1.09
N VAL A 159 4.49 -3.81 -1.68
CA VAL A 159 5.38 -3.46 -2.80
C VAL A 159 4.54 -3.40 -4.07
N GLN A 160 4.25 -2.19 -4.54
CA GLN A 160 3.22 -1.97 -5.56
C GLN A 160 3.57 -2.66 -6.89
N ARG A 161 4.84 -2.64 -7.25
CA ARG A 161 5.37 -3.28 -8.45
C ARG A 161 5.16 -4.78 -8.44
N ASP A 162 5.32 -5.41 -7.28
CA ASP A 162 5.21 -6.86 -7.14
C ASP A 162 3.78 -7.37 -7.42
N ASN A 163 2.76 -6.52 -7.31
CA ASN A 163 1.39 -6.88 -7.70
C ASN A 163 1.33 -7.21 -9.20
N GLY A 164 1.85 -6.33 -10.04
CA GLY A 164 1.91 -6.56 -11.48
C GLY A 164 2.80 -7.75 -11.84
N VAL A 165 3.94 -7.91 -11.16
CA VAL A 165 4.86 -9.05 -11.36
C VAL A 165 4.15 -10.38 -11.07
N ARG A 166 3.39 -10.48 -9.98
CA ARG A 166 2.66 -11.70 -9.60
C ARG A 166 1.64 -12.09 -10.66
N VAL A 167 0.89 -11.13 -11.20
CA VAL A 167 -0.06 -11.40 -12.30
C VAL A 167 0.66 -11.80 -13.58
N ALA A 168 1.75 -11.11 -13.95
CA ALA A 168 2.54 -11.46 -15.14
C ALA A 168 3.12 -12.88 -15.06
N LYS A 169 3.65 -13.28 -13.90
CA LYS A 169 4.13 -14.64 -13.65
C LYS A 169 3.03 -15.69 -13.85
N TRP A 170 1.82 -15.41 -13.36
CA TRP A 170 0.68 -16.31 -13.60
C TRP A 170 0.42 -16.54 -15.09
N PHE A 171 0.43 -15.48 -15.92
CA PHE A 171 0.29 -15.63 -17.37
C PHE A 171 1.42 -16.45 -17.98
N ILE A 172 2.67 -16.17 -17.59
CA ILE A 172 3.86 -16.88 -18.12
C ILE A 172 3.78 -18.39 -17.86
N GLU A 173 3.31 -18.77 -16.69
CA GLU A 173 3.15 -20.15 -16.23
C GLU A 173 1.93 -20.84 -16.87
N ASN A 174 0.79 -20.16 -16.93
CA ASN A 174 -0.49 -20.77 -17.32
C ASN A 174 -0.84 -20.60 -18.81
N ARG A 175 -0.13 -19.74 -19.53
CA ARG A 175 -0.29 -19.52 -20.98
C ARG A 175 1.07 -19.72 -21.67
N PRO A 176 1.56 -20.98 -21.74
CA PRO A 176 2.92 -21.26 -22.19
C PRO A 176 3.20 -20.84 -23.63
N ASP A 177 2.17 -20.78 -24.48
CA ASP A 177 2.25 -20.37 -25.89
C ASP A 177 2.27 -18.83 -26.06
N GLY A 178 2.09 -18.07 -24.99
CA GLY A 178 2.03 -16.62 -25.06
C GLY A 178 0.70 -16.07 -25.60
N GLY A 179 0.71 -14.81 -26.02
CA GLY A 179 -0.46 -14.14 -26.59
C GLY A 179 -0.56 -12.66 -26.23
N LYS A 180 -1.66 -12.04 -26.67
CA LYS A 180 -1.91 -10.62 -26.47
C LYS A 180 -2.62 -10.36 -25.15
N VAL A 181 -2.09 -9.43 -24.37
CA VAL A 181 -2.67 -8.97 -23.11
C VAL A 181 -2.90 -7.46 -23.15
N ALA A 182 -3.78 -6.98 -22.28
CA ALA A 182 -4.04 -5.56 -22.13
C ALA A 182 -4.01 -5.16 -20.65
N ILE A 183 -3.72 -3.88 -20.41
CA ILE A 183 -3.70 -3.28 -19.08
C ILE A 183 -4.75 -2.18 -19.01
N VAL A 184 -5.57 -2.21 -17.97
CA VAL A 184 -6.42 -1.07 -17.59
C VAL A 184 -5.84 -0.45 -16.33
N GLU A 185 -5.24 0.71 -16.53
CA GLU A 185 -4.44 1.41 -15.53
C GLU A 185 -5.30 2.13 -14.51
N GLY A 186 -4.75 2.38 -13.33
CA GLY A 186 -5.37 3.29 -12.36
C GLY A 186 -5.36 4.74 -12.82
N GLN A 187 -5.58 5.65 -11.87
CA GLN A 187 -5.42 7.09 -12.12
C GLN A 187 -3.98 7.41 -12.52
N ALA A 188 -3.83 8.14 -13.62
CA ALA A 188 -2.54 8.51 -14.16
C ALA A 188 -1.68 9.28 -13.14
N GLY A 189 -0.40 8.93 -13.06
CA GLY A 189 0.58 9.57 -12.18
C GLY A 189 0.55 9.08 -10.71
N VAL A 190 -0.47 8.33 -10.29
CA VAL A 190 -0.49 7.75 -8.95
C VAL A 190 0.56 6.64 -8.85
N TYR A 191 1.38 6.70 -7.81
CA TYR A 191 2.54 5.80 -7.63
C TYR A 191 2.16 4.32 -7.80
N ALA A 192 1.11 3.86 -7.11
CA ALA A 192 0.65 2.48 -7.22
C ALA A 192 0.25 2.08 -8.65
N ALA A 193 -0.48 2.92 -9.38
CA ALA A 193 -0.86 2.62 -10.77
C ALA A 193 0.37 2.46 -11.68
N VAL A 194 1.33 3.37 -11.52
CA VAL A 194 2.59 3.36 -12.27
C VAL A 194 3.39 2.08 -11.97
N GLN A 195 3.60 1.75 -10.69
CA GLN A 195 4.39 0.58 -10.30
C GLN A 195 3.71 -0.73 -10.68
N ARG A 196 2.39 -0.86 -10.43
CA ARG A 196 1.60 -2.05 -10.81
C ARG A 196 1.70 -2.31 -12.32
N THR A 197 1.51 -1.27 -13.12
CA THR A 197 1.57 -1.35 -14.59
C THR A 197 2.97 -1.67 -15.08
N ASP A 198 4.00 -0.99 -14.58
CA ASP A 198 5.39 -1.29 -14.90
C ASP A 198 5.75 -2.74 -14.56
N GLY A 199 5.38 -3.18 -13.35
CA GLY A 199 5.62 -4.53 -12.86
C GLY A 199 5.04 -5.61 -13.76
N PHE A 200 3.80 -5.44 -14.21
CA PHE A 200 3.18 -6.36 -15.13
C PHE A 200 3.82 -6.30 -16.52
N LYS A 201 3.91 -5.10 -17.10
CA LYS A 201 4.35 -4.87 -18.48
C LYS A 201 5.77 -5.36 -18.73
N THR A 202 6.71 -5.01 -17.86
CA THR A 202 8.11 -5.42 -17.98
C THR A 202 8.26 -6.93 -17.85
N THR A 203 7.73 -7.54 -16.78
CA THR A 203 7.87 -8.98 -16.52
C THR A 203 7.22 -9.82 -17.62
N ILE A 204 6.04 -9.43 -18.11
CA ILE A 204 5.36 -10.24 -19.14
C ILE A 204 6.02 -10.12 -20.52
N THR A 205 6.59 -8.96 -20.86
CA THR A 205 7.28 -8.76 -22.14
C THR A 205 8.68 -9.36 -22.16
N GLU A 206 9.38 -9.38 -21.02
CA GLU A 206 10.68 -10.06 -20.86
C GLU A 206 10.60 -11.57 -21.12
N ALA A 207 9.41 -12.18 -20.96
CA ALA A 207 9.18 -13.57 -21.32
C ALA A 207 9.20 -13.84 -22.84
N GLY A 208 9.18 -12.79 -23.68
CA GLY A 208 9.39 -12.85 -25.13
C GLY A 208 8.25 -13.44 -25.97
N LYS A 209 7.19 -13.95 -25.33
CA LYS A 209 6.04 -14.61 -25.99
C LYS A 209 4.71 -13.88 -25.82
N PHE A 210 4.69 -12.81 -25.03
CA PHE A 210 3.50 -11.99 -24.83
C PHE A 210 3.66 -10.61 -25.43
N GLU A 211 2.55 -10.04 -25.87
CA GLU A 211 2.47 -8.68 -26.40
C GLU A 211 1.45 -7.89 -25.58
N VAL A 212 1.86 -6.75 -25.02
CA VAL A 212 0.93 -5.79 -24.41
C VAL A 212 0.38 -4.90 -25.51
N VAL A 213 -0.84 -5.21 -25.98
CA VAL A 213 -1.45 -4.51 -27.13
C VAL A 213 -2.18 -3.23 -26.77
N ALA A 214 -2.57 -3.09 -25.50
CA ALA A 214 -3.19 -1.88 -24.98
C ALA A 214 -2.80 -1.65 -23.51
N SER A 215 -2.66 -0.39 -23.14
CA SER A 215 -2.43 0.09 -21.77
C SER A 215 -3.12 1.44 -21.68
N VAL A 216 -4.28 1.50 -21.02
CA VAL A 216 -5.16 2.69 -21.03
C VAL A 216 -5.72 2.99 -19.64
N PRO A 217 -5.96 4.26 -19.29
CA PRO A 217 -6.44 4.62 -17.96
C PRO A 217 -7.91 4.23 -17.75
N GLY A 218 -8.18 3.47 -16.70
CA GLY A 218 -9.50 3.22 -16.13
C GLY A 218 -9.82 4.12 -14.93
N ASN A 219 -8.83 4.86 -14.41
CA ASN A 219 -9.00 5.89 -13.37
C ASN A 219 -9.69 5.42 -12.09
N TRP A 220 -9.44 4.16 -11.69
CA TRP A 220 -10.10 3.51 -10.54
C TRP A 220 -11.62 3.38 -10.68
N ASP A 221 -12.17 3.61 -11.86
CA ASP A 221 -13.60 3.63 -12.13
C ASP A 221 -14.05 2.39 -12.91
N ARG A 222 -15.12 1.77 -12.41
CA ARG A 222 -15.65 0.52 -12.96
C ARG A 222 -16.23 0.71 -14.36
N GLN A 223 -17.00 1.77 -14.58
CA GLN A 223 -17.66 2.02 -15.87
C GLN A 223 -16.64 2.38 -16.96
N THR A 224 -15.70 3.26 -16.65
CA THR A 224 -14.59 3.63 -17.55
C THR A 224 -13.80 2.38 -17.95
N SER A 225 -13.58 1.45 -17.01
CA SER A 225 -12.87 0.19 -17.27
C SER A 225 -13.67 -0.79 -18.12
N TYR A 226 -14.99 -0.87 -17.93
CA TYR A 226 -15.90 -1.63 -18.81
C TYR A 226 -15.83 -1.10 -20.25
N ASP A 227 -15.90 0.23 -20.43
CA ASP A 227 -15.87 0.87 -21.74
C ASP A 227 -14.52 0.65 -22.43
N ALA A 228 -13.42 0.79 -21.67
CA ALA A 228 -12.07 0.51 -22.15
C ALA A 228 -11.90 -0.95 -22.60
N ALA A 229 -12.34 -1.91 -21.77
CA ALA A 229 -12.26 -3.34 -22.12
C ALA A 229 -13.11 -3.69 -23.34
N THR A 230 -14.32 -3.13 -23.46
CA THR A 230 -15.18 -3.32 -24.62
C THR A 230 -14.47 -2.89 -25.91
N ASN A 231 -13.84 -1.71 -25.90
CA ASN A 231 -13.09 -1.21 -27.06
C ASN A 231 -11.87 -2.07 -27.39
N ILE A 232 -11.11 -2.49 -26.37
CA ILE A 232 -9.92 -3.34 -26.55
C ILE A 232 -10.32 -4.70 -27.13
N LEU A 233 -11.38 -5.34 -26.62
CA LEU A 233 -11.86 -6.63 -27.12
C LEU A 233 -12.33 -6.56 -28.58
N GLN A 234 -12.89 -5.43 -29.01
CA GLN A 234 -13.26 -5.21 -30.42
C GLN A 234 -12.03 -5.06 -31.32
N GLN A 235 -11.00 -4.36 -30.86
CA GLN A 235 -9.76 -4.14 -31.62
C GLN A 235 -8.84 -5.38 -31.65
N HIS A 236 -8.91 -6.19 -30.60
CA HIS A 236 -8.07 -7.37 -30.39
C HIS A 236 -8.93 -8.59 -30.05
N PRO A 237 -9.63 -9.18 -31.05
CA PRO A 237 -10.48 -10.37 -30.82
C PRO A 237 -9.69 -11.62 -30.41
N ASP A 238 -8.35 -11.59 -30.53
CA ASP A 238 -7.39 -12.61 -30.10
C ASP A 238 -6.73 -12.30 -28.75
N LEU A 239 -7.23 -11.32 -28.00
CA LEU A 239 -6.78 -11.03 -26.64
C LEU A 239 -6.99 -12.25 -25.73
N ILE A 240 -5.98 -12.57 -24.92
CA ILE A 240 -6.02 -13.70 -23.98
C ILE A 240 -6.16 -13.27 -22.53
N GLY A 241 -6.00 -11.97 -22.22
CA GLY A 241 -6.27 -11.49 -20.88
C GLY A 241 -6.06 -10.01 -20.62
N PHE A 242 -6.55 -9.60 -19.45
CA PHE A 242 -6.45 -8.27 -18.89
C PHE A 242 -5.76 -8.30 -17.52
N TYR A 243 -5.00 -7.25 -17.24
CA TYR A 243 -4.65 -6.85 -15.89
C TYR A 243 -5.25 -5.46 -15.60
N ALA A 244 -6.12 -5.37 -14.60
CA ALA A 244 -6.61 -4.11 -14.06
C ALA A 244 -5.82 -3.77 -12.79
N ASN A 245 -5.40 -2.51 -12.65
CA ASN A 245 -4.64 -2.10 -11.46
C ASN A 245 -5.46 -2.12 -10.16
N ASN A 246 -6.79 -2.29 -10.19
CA ASN A 246 -7.58 -2.62 -9.00
C ASN A 246 -8.81 -3.51 -9.30
N ASP A 247 -9.45 -4.01 -8.24
CA ASP A 247 -10.58 -4.94 -8.33
C ASP A 247 -11.87 -4.29 -8.86
N GLY A 248 -12.16 -3.04 -8.48
CA GLY A 248 -13.33 -2.32 -8.99
C GLY A 248 -13.31 -2.19 -10.51
N MET A 249 -12.15 -1.88 -11.08
CA MET A 249 -11.91 -1.87 -12.51
C MET A 249 -11.96 -3.29 -13.10
N ALA A 250 -11.31 -4.27 -12.46
CA ALA A 250 -11.33 -5.67 -12.90
C ALA A 250 -12.75 -6.22 -13.05
N LEU A 251 -13.65 -5.89 -12.13
CA LEU A 251 -15.05 -6.32 -12.19
C LEU A 251 -15.82 -5.67 -13.35
N GLY A 252 -15.50 -4.42 -13.72
CA GLY A 252 -16.00 -3.79 -14.95
C GLY A 252 -15.47 -4.49 -16.21
N ILE A 253 -14.22 -4.94 -16.20
CA ILE A 253 -13.66 -5.75 -17.30
C ILE A 253 -14.35 -7.11 -17.39
N VAL A 254 -14.61 -7.78 -16.25
CA VAL A 254 -15.35 -9.06 -16.21
C VAL A 254 -16.73 -8.91 -16.85
N GLU A 255 -17.44 -7.82 -16.57
CA GLU A 255 -18.72 -7.51 -17.21
C GLU A 255 -18.59 -7.38 -18.74
N ALA A 256 -17.57 -6.67 -19.23
CA ALA A 256 -17.32 -6.51 -20.68
C ALA A 256 -16.96 -7.84 -21.35
N VAL A 257 -16.11 -8.65 -20.72
CA VAL A 257 -15.71 -9.99 -21.20
C VAL A 257 -16.92 -10.92 -21.27
N LYS A 258 -17.80 -10.90 -20.27
CA LYS A 258 -19.06 -11.66 -20.27
C LYS A 258 -20.01 -11.18 -21.36
N ALA A 259 -20.19 -9.87 -21.53
CA ALA A 259 -21.04 -9.31 -22.58
C ALA A 259 -20.57 -9.72 -23.99
N ALA A 260 -19.26 -9.89 -24.18
CA ALA A 260 -18.65 -10.40 -25.41
C ALA A 260 -18.70 -11.95 -25.55
N GLY A 261 -19.14 -12.69 -24.53
CA GLY A 261 -19.15 -14.15 -24.52
C GLY A 261 -17.74 -14.78 -24.49
N LEU A 262 -16.77 -14.09 -23.88
CA LEU A 262 -15.34 -14.46 -23.89
C LEU A 262 -14.80 -14.96 -22.55
N GLN A 263 -15.68 -15.23 -21.58
CA GLN A 263 -15.31 -15.66 -20.21
C GLN A 263 -14.37 -16.88 -20.15
N ASP A 264 -14.48 -17.81 -21.10
CA ASP A 264 -13.62 -19.01 -21.16
C ASP A 264 -12.29 -18.78 -21.91
N LYS A 265 -12.11 -17.61 -22.52
CA LYS A 265 -10.96 -17.29 -23.38
C LYS A 265 -10.04 -16.24 -22.78
N VAL A 266 -10.63 -15.21 -22.17
CA VAL A 266 -9.94 -14.02 -21.67
C VAL A 266 -9.81 -14.11 -20.15
N ALA A 267 -8.58 -14.25 -19.65
CA ALA A 267 -8.32 -14.18 -18.21
C ALA A 267 -8.38 -12.71 -17.72
N VAL A 268 -8.95 -12.47 -16.55
CA VAL A 268 -9.03 -11.11 -15.96
C VAL A 268 -8.45 -11.13 -14.56
N PHE A 269 -7.50 -10.25 -14.29
CA PHE A 269 -6.89 -10.07 -12.98
C PHE A 269 -7.08 -8.66 -12.44
N GLY A 270 -7.34 -8.57 -11.14
CA GLY A 270 -7.39 -7.33 -10.38
C GLY A 270 -6.27 -7.20 -9.34
N THR A 271 -6.43 -6.25 -8.44
CA THR A 271 -5.60 -6.02 -7.25
C THR A 271 -6.49 -5.34 -6.22
N ASP A 272 -6.42 -5.75 -4.96
CA ASP A 272 -6.93 -5.09 -3.75
C ASP A 272 -7.31 -6.19 -2.75
N GLY A 273 -8.11 -7.17 -3.20
CA GLY A 273 -8.66 -8.24 -2.37
C GLY A 273 -10.06 -7.93 -1.84
N ILE A 274 -10.88 -7.17 -2.57
CA ILE A 274 -12.22 -6.79 -2.08
C ILE A 274 -13.18 -7.99 -2.10
N SER A 275 -14.21 -7.97 -1.25
CA SER A 275 -15.17 -9.07 -1.12
C SER A 275 -15.85 -9.46 -2.44
N ASP A 276 -16.20 -8.48 -3.28
CA ASP A 276 -16.78 -8.72 -4.62
C ASP A 276 -15.80 -9.45 -5.57
N ALA A 277 -14.50 -9.18 -5.47
CA ALA A 277 -13.50 -9.88 -6.27
C ALA A 277 -13.38 -11.35 -5.82
N TYR A 278 -13.35 -11.60 -4.51
CA TYR A 278 -13.40 -12.96 -3.97
C TYR A 278 -14.66 -13.72 -4.41
N ALA A 279 -15.83 -13.06 -4.38
CA ALA A 279 -17.08 -13.65 -4.84
C ALA A 279 -17.02 -13.98 -6.34
N SER A 280 -16.52 -13.06 -7.17
CA SER A 280 -16.36 -13.24 -8.61
C SER A 280 -15.37 -14.37 -8.96
N ILE A 281 -14.27 -14.50 -8.20
CA ILE A 281 -13.31 -15.61 -8.34
C ILE A 281 -13.95 -16.96 -8.05
N ARG A 282 -14.73 -17.05 -6.96
CA ARG A 282 -15.45 -18.30 -6.61
C ARG A 282 -16.46 -18.68 -7.69
N ALA A 283 -17.16 -17.70 -8.23
CA ALA A 283 -18.08 -17.86 -9.35
C ALA A 283 -17.37 -18.26 -10.66
N GLY A 284 -16.04 -18.15 -10.73
CA GLY A 284 -15.25 -18.49 -11.91
C GLY A 284 -15.25 -17.41 -13.00
N GLU A 285 -15.55 -16.17 -12.62
CA GLU A 285 -15.71 -15.05 -13.54
C GLU A 285 -14.44 -14.20 -13.60
N LEU A 286 -13.98 -13.70 -12.45
CA LEU A 286 -12.65 -13.10 -12.30
C LEU A 286 -11.62 -14.22 -12.16
N THR A 287 -10.52 -14.18 -12.91
CA THR A 287 -9.49 -15.23 -12.83
C THR A 287 -8.71 -15.17 -11.52
N GLY A 288 -8.43 -13.95 -11.04
CA GLY A 288 -7.78 -13.74 -9.75
C GLY A 288 -7.63 -12.28 -9.38
N THR A 289 -7.12 -12.04 -8.18
CA THR A 289 -6.72 -10.71 -7.70
C THR A 289 -5.43 -10.82 -6.91
N VAL A 290 -4.61 -9.77 -6.90
CA VAL A 290 -3.56 -9.66 -5.89
C VAL A 290 -4.13 -8.97 -4.66
N ASP A 291 -4.41 -9.75 -3.62
CA ASP A 291 -4.88 -9.23 -2.34
C ASP A 291 -3.72 -8.57 -1.61
N SER A 292 -3.94 -7.32 -1.16
CA SER A 292 -2.98 -6.52 -0.39
C SER A 292 -3.35 -6.41 1.10
N PHE A 293 -4.28 -7.27 1.53
CA PHE A 293 -4.77 -7.47 2.89
C PHE A 293 -5.03 -6.14 3.63
N PRO A 294 -5.99 -5.32 3.16
CA PRO A 294 -6.18 -3.95 3.65
C PRO A 294 -6.39 -3.85 5.16
N VAL A 295 -7.12 -4.81 5.77
CA VAL A 295 -7.28 -4.86 7.24
C VAL A 295 -5.92 -5.01 7.93
N LEU A 296 -5.10 -5.98 7.52
CA LEU A 296 -3.77 -6.17 8.12
C LEU A 296 -2.84 -4.99 7.82
N THR A 297 -2.93 -4.42 6.62
CA THR A 297 -2.19 -3.19 6.26
C THR A 297 -2.55 -2.05 7.22
N GLY A 298 -3.83 -1.88 7.55
CA GLY A 298 -4.29 -0.90 8.54
C GLY A 298 -3.76 -1.18 9.94
N GLU A 299 -3.80 -2.44 10.38
CA GLU A 299 -3.25 -2.83 11.68
C GLU A 299 -1.74 -2.54 11.79
N VAL A 300 -0.95 -2.93 10.77
CA VAL A 300 0.51 -2.71 10.71
C VAL A 300 0.84 -1.22 10.65
N ALA A 301 0.06 -0.44 9.90
CA ALA A 301 0.25 0.99 9.78
C ALA A 301 -0.01 1.71 11.11
N LEU A 302 -1.08 1.37 11.82
CA LEU A 302 -1.33 1.94 13.15
C LEU A 302 -0.29 1.47 14.17
N GLU A 303 0.11 0.20 14.15
CA GLU A 303 1.20 -0.29 15.00
C GLU A 303 2.48 0.50 14.78
N SER A 304 2.90 0.68 13.52
CA SER A 304 4.10 1.42 13.15
C SER A 304 4.01 2.87 13.62
N ALA A 305 2.86 3.52 13.40
CA ALA A 305 2.64 4.90 13.81
C ALA A 305 2.72 5.06 15.34
N LEU A 306 2.16 4.13 16.11
CA LEU A 306 2.20 4.17 17.58
C LEU A 306 3.57 3.82 18.14
N ARG A 307 4.35 2.96 17.48
CA ARG A 307 5.76 2.73 17.82
C ARG A 307 6.61 4.00 17.66
N LEU A 308 6.35 4.81 16.64
CA LEU A 308 6.97 6.13 16.47
C LEU A 308 6.60 7.09 17.62
N VAL A 309 5.31 7.12 18.02
CA VAL A 309 4.86 7.90 19.19
C VAL A 309 5.56 7.46 20.48
N ALA A 310 5.85 6.17 20.63
CA ALA A 310 6.62 5.63 21.75
C ALA A 310 8.14 5.92 21.67
N GLY A 311 8.60 6.65 20.65
CA GLY A 311 10.00 7.02 20.46
C GLY A 311 10.88 5.95 19.81
N GLN A 312 10.29 4.88 19.25
CA GLN A 312 11.06 3.91 18.48
C GLN A 312 11.49 4.52 17.15
N LYS A 313 12.70 4.17 16.70
CA LYS A 313 13.22 4.55 15.37
C LYS A 313 12.93 3.43 14.39
N LEU A 314 11.91 3.60 13.57
CA LEU A 314 11.54 2.65 12.52
C LEU A 314 12.29 2.98 11.22
N PRO A 315 12.44 2.00 10.31
CA PRO A 315 12.86 2.28 8.94
C PRO A 315 11.85 3.15 8.21
N ARG A 316 12.26 3.67 7.04
CA ARG A 316 11.38 4.47 6.18
C ARG A 316 10.20 3.68 5.64
N VAL A 317 10.35 2.36 5.44
CA VAL A 317 9.29 1.51 4.87
C VAL A 317 9.08 0.26 5.71
N VAL A 318 7.82 0.01 6.05
CA VAL A 318 7.34 -1.30 6.52
C VAL A 318 6.46 -1.89 5.42
N ALA A 319 6.94 -2.95 4.78
CA ALA A 319 6.23 -3.64 3.72
C ALA A 319 5.11 -4.52 4.32
N THR A 320 3.88 -4.35 3.84
CA THR A 320 2.75 -5.21 4.20
C THR A 320 2.60 -6.36 3.21
N PRO A 321 1.95 -7.47 3.59
CA PRO A 321 1.92 -8.66 2.74
C PRO A 321 1.00 -8.46 1.54
N GLN A 322 1.23 -9.29 0.51
CA GLN A 322 0.36 -9.40 -0.65
C GLN A 322 0.43 -10.81 -1.23
N ALA A 323 -0.67 -11.32 -1.77
CA ALA A 323 -0.72 -12.65 -2.36
C ALA A 323 -1.59 -12.68 -3.62
N LEU A 324 -1.20 -13.48 -4.61
CA LEU A 324 -2.08 -13.76 -5.74
C LEU A 324 -3.15 -14.75 -5.31
N ILE A 325 -4.40 -14.32 -5.40
CA ILE A 325 -5.59 -15.10 -5.09
C ILE A 325 -6.23 -15.57 -6.39
N THR A 326 -6.41 -16.87 -6.51
CA THR A 326 -7.18 -17.53 -7.56
C THR A 326 -8.21 -18.45 -6.91
N LYS A 327 -9.02 -19.12 -7.73
CA LYS A 327 -9.97 -20.11 -7.22
C LYS A 327 -9.33 -21.23 -6.40
N ASP A 328 -8.06 -21.54 -6.67
CA ASP A 328 -7.34 -22.65 -6.03
C ASP A 328 -6.94 -22.36 -4.58
N ASN A 329 -6.76 -21.08 -4.22
CA ASN A 329 -6.28 -20.69 -2.89
C ASN A 329 -7.18 -19.67 -2.19
N ALA A 330 -8.30 -19.24 -2.78
CA ALA A 330 -9.22 -18.27 -2.19
C ALA A 330 -9.67 -18.64 -0.76
N ASP A 331 -9.85 -19.93 -0.47
CA ASP A 331 -10.24 -20.43 0.86
C ASP A 331 -9.15 -20.23 1.93
N ARG A 332 -7.86 -20.21 1.54
CA ARG A 332 -6.74 -19.98 2.47
C ARG A 332 -6.77 -18.56 3.05
N TYR A 333 -7.28 -17.61 2.28
CA TYR A 333 -7.20 -16.18 2.58
C TYR A 333 -8.55 -15.52 2.89
N SER A 334 -9.67 -16.25 2.82
CA SER A 334 -11.01 -15.69 3.03
C SER A 334 -11.53 -15.67 4.48
N GLY A 335 -10.66 -15.96 5.46
CA GLY A 335 -11.02 -15.95 6.88
C GLY A 335 -10.98 -14.54 7.51
N ALA A 336 -11.43 -14.44 8.76
CA ALA A 336 -11.30 -13.19 9.53
C ALA A 336 -9.99 -13.18 10.35
N GLY A 337 -9.37 -12.00 10.44
CA GLY A 337 -8.32 -11.63 11.40
C GLY A 337 -7.17 -12.62 11.55
N ASP A 338 -7.23 -13.45 12.59
CA ASP A 338 -6.12 -14.30 13.03
C ASP A 338 -5.80 -15.44 12.07
N ALA A 339 -6.79 -15.99 11.36
CA ALA A 339 -6.58 -17.09 10.42
C ALA A 339 -5.76 -16.64 9.21
N VAL A 340 -6.13 -15.49 8.64
CA VAL A 340 -5.42 -14.88 7.49
C VAL A 340 -4.04 -14.40 7.93
N ARG A 341 -3.94 -13.73 9.09
CA ARG A 341 -2.65 -13.32 9.65
C ARG A 341 -1.71 -14.52 9.81
N LYS A 342 -2.21 -15.66 10.31
CA LYS A 342 -1.40 -16.88 10.44
C LYS A 342 -0.93 -17.40 9.08
N ALA A 343 -1.82 -17.49 8.10
CA ALA A 343 -1.44 -17.92 6.74
C ALA A 343 -0.35 -17.02 6.15
N LEU A 344 -0.46 -15.71 6.35
CA LEU A 344 0.53 -14.75 5.85
C LEU A 344 1.87 -14.81 6.58
N LEU A 345 1.89 -15.14 7.87
CA LEU A 345 3.14 -15.42 8.59
C LEU A 345 3.81 -16.69 8.09
N GLU A 346 3.04 -17.73 7.77
CA GLU A 346 3.56 -18.96 7.16
C GLU A 346 4.17 -18.66 5.78
N ASP A 347 3.49 -17.85 4.96
CA ASP A 347 3.96 -17.46 3.63
C ASP A 347 5.23 -16.61 3.72
N ALA A 348 5.27 -15.63 4.63
CA ALA A 348 6.45 -14.79 4.88
C ALA A 348 7.66 -15.63 5.35
N ALA A 349 7.44 -16.63 6.20
CA ALA A 349 8.49 -17.55 6.65
C ALA A 349 9.01 -18.46 5.52
N ALA A 350 8.17 -18.76 4.52
CA ALA A 350 8.53 -19.53 3.34
C ALA A 350 9.18 -18.67 2.22
N GLY A 351 9.12 -17.34 2.32
CA GLY A 351 9.62 -16.41 1.31
C GLY A 351 8.72 -16.27 0.07
N ASN A 352 7.40 -16.49 0.23
CA ASN A 352 6.40 -16.49 -0.84
C ASN A 352 5.65 -15.16 -1.00
#